data_AF-A0AAD0F6Y8-F1
#
_entry.id   AF-A0AAD0F6Y8-F1
#
_cell.length_a   1.000
_cell.length_b   1.000
_cell.length_c   1.000
_cell.angle_alpha   90.00
_cell.angle_beta   90.00
_cell.angle_gamma   90.00
#
_symmetry.space_group_name_H-M   'P 1'
#
loop_
_entity.id
_entity.type
_entity.pdbx_description
1 polymer ?
#
loop_
_entity_poly.entity_id
_entity_poly.type
_entity_poly.pdbx_seq_one_letter_code
_entity_poly.pdbx_strand_id
1 'polypeptide(L)'
;MQNFNFHPSIIKDYNGEKLAWLDIYQATTPNHKAVITFYLANSETDSADVVRYKQQVESEILIAIKTHEIDDECLEIADNVLHCQSHEIETVLKMFERMVADYAFIWIDFRYLIEVLKNSKTLHFQQCHAIGTDSIMQATKQIFDKVNLPEATTILTCTVVPSNTGFEKISKMDELMEKSLATHVDFYHAVNFEDENTLWKKGEKGCWLGVLFAN
;
A
#
# COMPACT_ATOMS: atom_id res chain seq x y z
N MET A 1 9.59 17.26 -10.70
CA MET A 1 8.55 16.24 -10.38
C MET A 1 8.56 15.08 -11.37
N GLN A 2 8.72 13.85 -10.89
CA GLN A 2 8.47 12.63 -11.68
C GLN A 2 6.98 12.56 -12.01
N ASN A 3 6.63 12.31 -13.27
CA ASN A 3 5.24 12.03 -13.66
C ASN A 3 4.92 10.59 -13.25
N PHE A 4 4.15 10.41 -12.18
CA PHE A 4 3.60 9.11 -11.80
C PHE A 4 2.35 8.84 -12.63
N ASN A 5 2.24 7.64 -13.21
CA ASN A 5 0.98 7.19 -13.81
C ASN A 5 0.10 6.59 -12.70
N PHE A 6 -0.37 7.43 -11.78
CA PHE A 6 -1.36 7.05 -10.79
C PHE A 6 -2.67 7.77 -11.07
N HIS A 7 -3.74 7.00 -11.24
CA HIS A 7 -5.08 7.53 -11.37
C HIS A 7 -5.75 7.42 -10.00
N PRO A 8 -6.12 8.53 -9.34
CA PRO A 8 -6.83 8.47 -8.07
C PRO A 8 -8.12 7.67 -8.25
N SER A 9 -8.43 6.79 -7.29
CA SER A 9 -9.63 5.96 -7.27
C SER A 9 -10.85 6.85 -6.96
N ILE A 10 -11.24 7.68 -7.93
CA ILE A 10 -12.33 8.66 -7.81
C ILE A 10 -13.67 7.96 -8.02
N ILE A 11 -14.48 7.96 -6.96
CA ILE A 11 -15.91 7.66 -7.01
C ILE A 11 -16.72 8.97 -6.92
N LYS A 12 -17.98 8.92 -7.37
CA LYS A 12 -18.94 10.00 -7.12
C LYS A 12 -19.83 9.60 -5.96
N ASP A 13 -20.01 10.50 -4.99
CA ASP A 13 -20.98 10.29 -3.92
C ASP A 13 -22.43 10.46 -4.44
N TYR A 14 -23.42 10.22 -3.57
CA TYR A 14 -24.84 10.36 -3.92
C TYR A 14 -25.24 11.80 -4.32
N ASN A 15 -24.43 12.81 -3.99
CA ASN A 15 -24.64 14.21 -4.33
C ASN A 15 -23.91 14.63 -5.62
N GLY A 16 -23.14 13.72 -6.23
CA GLY A 16 -22.32 13.98 -7.40
C GLY A 16 -20.96 14.62 -7.10
N GLU A 17 -20.58 14.75 -5.83
CA GLU A 17 -19.24 15.17 -5.41
C GLU A 17 -18.23 14.07 -5.75
N LYS A 18 -17.04 14.47 -6.21
CA LYS A 18 -15.95 13.52 -6.47
C LYS A 18 -15.19 13.25 -5.17
N LEU A 19 -15.06 11.99 -4.82
CA LEU A 19 -14.29 11.52 -3.68
C LEU A 19 -13.25 10.50 -4.15
N ALA A 20 -11.99 10.69 -3.78
CA ALA A 20 -10.93 9.71 -3.93
C ALA A 20 -10.62 9.05 -2.58
N TRP A 21 -10.51 7.72 -2.55
CA TRP A 21 -10.02 7.06 -1.34
C TRP A 21 -8.51 7.30 -1.15
N LEU A 22 -7.78 7.32 -2.27
CA LEU A 22 -6.35 7.53 -2.35
C LEU A 22 -6.08 8.64 -3.37
N ASP A 23 -5.27 9.60 -2.98
CA ASP A 23 -4.88 10.73 -3.82
C ASP A 23 -3.39 11.01 -3.70
N ILE A 24 -2.83 11.76 -4.64
CA ILE A 24 -1.44 12.17 -4.61
C ILE A 24 -1.37 13.67 -4.84
N TYR A 25 -0.59 14.35 -4.00
CA TYR A 25 -0.27 15.75 -4.18
C TYR A 25 0.20 16.04 -5.60
N GLN A 26 -0.49 16.98 -6.23
CA GLN A 26 -0.11 17.58 -7.50
C GLN A 26 -0.09 19.09 -7.31
N ALA A 27 0.86 19.79 -7.95
CA ALA A 27 0.95 21.25 -7.93
C ALA A 27 -0.15 21.90 -8.81
N THR A 28 -1.40 21.51 -8.60
CA THR A 28 -2.59 21.93 -9.31
C THR A 28 -3.75 22.10 -8.31
N THR A 29 -4.81 22.80 -8.72
CA THR A 29 -6.01 22.92 -7.88
C THR A 29 -6.88 21.67 -8.04
N PRO A 30 -7.12 20.89 -6.96
CA PRO A 30 -7.96 19.70 -7.03
C PRO A 30 -9.44 20.07 -7.18
N ASN A 31 -10.26 19.14 -7.69
CA ASN A 31 -11.72 19.30 -7.81
C ASN A 31 -12.50 18.14 -7.18
N HIS A 32 -11.87 17.49 -6.20
CA HIS A 32 -12.35 16.30 -5.49
C HIS A 32 -11.91 16.37 -4.03
N LYS A 33 -12.60 15.62 -3.19
CA LYS A 33 -12.14 15.31 -1.82
C LYS A 33 -11.28 14.06 -1.84
N ALA A 34 -10.40 13.89 -0.87
CA ALA A 34 -9.59 12.70 -0.69
C ALA A 34 -9.60 12.26 0.78
N VAL A 35 -9.54 10.96 1.08
CA VAL A 35 -9.40 10.50 2.48
C VAL A 35 -7.92 10.37 2.87
N ILE A 36 -7.13 9.71 2.03
CA ILE A 36 -5.68 9.55 2.20
C ILE A 36 -5.00 10.26 1.04
N THR A 37 -4.04 11.13 1.35
CA THR A 37 -3.23 11.85 0.36
C THR A 37 -1.76 11.50 0.54
N PHE A 38 -1.11 11.10 -0.54
CA PHE A 38 0.33 10.87 -0.57
C PHE A 38 1.06 12.09 -1.13
N TYR A 39 2.31 12.30 -0.75
CA TYR A 39 3.22 13.18 -1.47
C TYR A 39 4.62 12.57 -1.50
N LEU A 40 5.35 12.78 -2.59
CA LEU A 40 6.75 12.39 -2.67
C LEU A 40 7.59 13.44 -1.96
N ALA A 41 8.20 13.06 -0.84
CA ALA A 41 9.06 13.97 -0.10
C ALA A 41 10.46 14.00 -0.73
N ASN A 42 10.88 15.19 -1.15
CA ASN A 42 12.14 15.45 -1.84
C ASN A 42 12.56 16.92 -1.65
N SER A 43 13.76 17.30 -2.07
CA SER A 43 14.31 18.66 -1.88
C SER A 43 13.53 19.78 -2.58
N GLU A 44 12.64 19.47 -3.53
CA GLU A 44 11.78 20.43 -4.22
C GLU A 44 10.38 20.52 -3.59
N THR A 45 10.14 19.80 -2.48
CA THR A 45 8.82 19.78 -1.83
C THR A 45 8.63 21.04 -1.00
N ASP A 46 7.61 21.83 -1.34
CA ASP A 46 7.17 22.96 -0.54
C ASP A 46 6.11 22.48 0.47
N SER A 47 6.49 22.46 1.76
CA SER A 47 5.61 22.04 2.85
C SER A 47 4.33 22.86 2.95
N ALA A 48 4.36 24.16 2.65
CA ALA A 48 3.19 25.02 2.70
C ALA A 48 2.20 24.68 1.57
N ASP A 49 2.72 24.33 0.39
CA ASP A 49 1.90 23.89 -0.73
C ASP A 49 1.23 22.54 -0.46
N VAL A 50 1.96 21.59 0.14
CA VAL A 50 1.41 20.28 0.53
C VAL A 50 0.31 20.44 1.59
N VAL A 51 0.54 21.26 2.62
CA VAL A 51 -0.48 21.55 3.66
C VAL A 51 -1.71 22.22 3.05
N ARG A 52 -1.52 23.18 2.14
CA ARG A 52 -2.63 23.82 1.43
C ARG A 52 -3.40 22.80 0.59
N TYR A 53 -2.72 21.89 -0.10
CA TYR A 53 -3.37 20.84 -0.86
C TYR A 53 -4.19 19.91 0.05
N LYS A 54 -3.63 19.43 1.17
CA LYS A 54 -4.35 18.61 2.17
C LYS A 54 -5.67 19.28 2.59
N GLN A 55 -5.64 20.60 2.84
CA GLN A 55 -6.84 21.37 3.19
C GLN A 55 -7.84 21.48 2.03
N GLN A 56 -7.36 21.65 0.80
CA GLN A 56 -8.22 21.76 -0.39
C GLN A 56 -8.95 20.46 -0.73
N VAL A 57 -8.31 19.30 -0.52
CA VAL A 57 -8.95 17.98 -0.70
C VAL A 57 -9.63 17.46 0.57
N GLU A 58 -9.62 18.23 1.66
CA GLU A 58 -10.17 17.84 2.97
C GLU A 58 -9.63 16.50 3.48
N SER A 59 -8.35 16.23 3.23
CA SER A 59 -7.74 14.94 3.51
C SER A 59 -7.51 14.71 5.00
N GLU A 60 -7.92 13.52 5.46
CA GLU A 60 -7.82 13.09 6.85
C GLU A 60 -6.39 12.66 7.18
N ILE A 61 -5.73 11.94 6.26
CA ILE A 61 -4.39 11.38 6.44
C ILE A 61 -3.46 11.83 5.33
N LEU A 62 -2.33 12.40 5.70
CA LEU A 62 -1.25 12.79 4.82
C LEU A 62 -0.05 11.85 5.01
N ILE A 63 0.36 11.17 3.94
CA ILE A 63 1.47 10.21 3.95
C ILE A 63 2.63 10.75 3.10
N ALA A 64 3.79 10.93 3.72
CA ALA A 64 5.03 11.20 3.02
C ALA A 64 5.60 9.89 2.45
N ILE A 65 5.92 9.85 1.15
CA ILE A 65 6.70 8.76 0.56
C ILE A 65 8.17 9.20 0.58
N LYS A 66 8.99 8.49 1.36
CA LYS A 66 10.42 8.72 1.52
C LYS A 66 11.21 7.62 0.82
N THR A 67 11.98 8.00 -0.20
CA THR A 67 12.76 7.04 -1.00
C THR A 67 14.27 7.13 -0.83
N HIS A 68 14.73 8.16 -0.14
CA HIS A 68 16.13 8.45 0.19
C HIS A 68 16.18 9.33 1.45
N GLU A 69 17.38 9.64 1.92
CA GLU A 69 17.56 10.64 2.98
C GLU A 69 17.14 12.02 2.46
N ILE A 70 16.26 12.69 3.21
CA ILE A 70 15.71 14.00 2.88
C ILE A 70 15.60 14.82 4.17
N ASP A 71 15.39 16.12 4.03
CA ASP A 71 15.18 17.05 5.14
C ASP A 71 13.98 16.66 6.02
N ASP A 72 14.15 16.83 7.33
CA ASP A 72 13.17 16.47 8.35
C ASP A 72 11.94 17.40 8.30
N GLU A 73 12.12 18.69 7.94
CA GLU A 73 11.01 19.66 7.90
C GLU A 73 9.90 19.25 6.91
N CYS A 74 10.28 18.66 5.78
CA CYS A 74 9.32 18.15 4.79
C CYS A 74 8.55 16.92 5.28
N LEU A 75 9.04 16.20 6.29
CA LEU A 75 8.42 15.00 6.85
C LEU A 75 7.52 15.32 8.06
N GLU A 76 7.79 16.42 8.77
CA GLU A 76 7.06 16.81 9.98
C GLU A 76 5.58 17.08 9.72
N ILE A 77 5.21 17.55 8.52
CA ILE A 77 3.83 17.85 8.15
C ILE A 77 2.96 16.59 7.94
N ALA A 78 3.58 15.43 7.71
CA ALA A 78 2.86 14.20 7.41
C ALA A 78 2.34 13.52 8.68
N ASP A 79 1.19 12.87 8.59
CA ASP A 79 0.69 11.97 9.63
C ASP A 79 1.53 10.68 9.65
N ASN A 80 1.93 10.18 8.47
CA ASN A 80 2.76 8.98 8.32
C ASN A 80 3.98 9.24 7.40
N VAL A 81 5.09 8.54 7.66
CA VAL A 81 6.25 8.46 6.75
C VAL A 81 6.40 7.03 6.25
N LEU A 82 6.21 6.84 4.95
CA LEU A 82 6.34 5.55 4.27
C LEU A 82 7.70 5.44 3.59
N HIS A 83 8.48 4.47 4.04
CA HIS A 83 9.79 4.14 3.48
C HIS A 83 9.67 3.07 2.40
N CYS A 84 10.13 3.39 1.17
CA CYS A 84 10.24 2.43 0.06
C CYS A 84 11.42 2.80 -0.85
N GLN A 85 11.73 1.99 -1.85
CA GLN A 85 12.68 2.39 -2.89
C GLN A 85 12.00 3.24 -3.97
N SER A 86 12.77 4.06 -4.69
CA SER A 86 12.23 4.97 -5.71
C SER A 86 11.46 4.28 -6.83
N HIS A 87 11.86 3.06 -7.20
CA HIS A 87 11.17 2.29 -8.25
C HIS A 87 9.88 1.60 -7.74
N GLU A 88 9.60 1.69 -6.44
CA GLU A 88 8.47 1.01 -5.79
C GLU A 88 7.27 1.93 -5.55
N ILE A 89 7.42 3.24 -5.78
CA ILE A 89 6.38 4.24 -5.47
C ILE A 89 5.02 3.86 -6.08
N GLU A 90 4.98 3.57 -7.39
CA GLU A 90 3.73 3.16 -8.05
C GLU A 90 3.18 1.83 -7.50
N THR A 91 4.06 0.94 -7.04
CA THR A 91 3.66 -0.35 -6.48
C THR A 91 3.04 -0.18 -5.10
N VAL A 92 3.59 0.71 -4.27
CA VAL A 92 3.01 1.10 -2.97
C VAL A 92 1.61 1.66 -3.16
N LEU A 93 1.44 2.61 -4.08
CA LEU A 93 0.15 3.24 -4.33
C LEU A 93 -0.90 2.21 -4.79
N LYS A 94 -0.51 1.31 -5.71
CA LYS A 94 -1.36 0.18 -6.15
C LYS A 94 -1.66 -0.80 -5.02
N MET A 95 -0.73 -1.02 -4.09
CA MET A 95 -0.97 -1.87 -2.92
C MET A 95 -2.09 -1.30 -2.05
N PHE A 96 -2.05 0.00 -1.74
CA PHE A 96 -3.11 0.67 -0.99
C PHE A 96 -4.47 0.51 -1.66
N GLU A 97 -4.54 0.68 -2.98
CA GLU A 97 -5.78 0.49 -3.73
C GLU A 97 -6.31 -0.95 -3.60
N ARG A 98 -5.44 -1.94 -3.83
CA ARG A 98 -5.79 -3.36 -3.77
C ARG A 98 -6.16 -3.87 -2.39
N MET A 99 -5.63 -3.26 -1.33
CA MET A 99 -5.98 -3.67 0.03
C MET A 99 -7.44 -3.40 0.36
N VAL A 100 -8.04 -2.37 -0.23
CA VAL A 100 -9.41 -1.91 0.10
C VAL A 100 -10.37 -2.04 -1.09
N ALA A 101 -9.92 -2.65 -2.17
CA ALA A 101 -10.72 -2.88 -3.36
C ALA A 101 -11.90 -3.81 -3.07
N ASP A 102 -13.11 -3.38 -3.44
CA ASP A 102 -14.36 -4.14 -3.26
C ASP A 102 -14.44 -5.40 -4.14
N TYR A 103 -13.60 -5.48 -5.18
CA TYR A 103 -13.44 -6.64 -6.04
C TYR A 103 -12.35 -7.63 -5.58
N ALA A 104 -11.61 -7.32 -4.50
CA ALA A 104 -10.61 -8.25 -3.98
C ALA A 104 -11.29 -9.50 -3.40
N PHE A 105 -10.60 -10.64 -3.47
CA PHE A 105 -11.10 -11.89 -2.89
C PHE A 105 -11.13 -11.83 -1.36
N ILE A 106 -10.09 -11.25 -0.78
CA ILE A 106 -10.02 -10.84 0.62
C ILE A 106 -9.59 -9.38 0.60
N TRP A 107 -10.34 -8.50 1.26
CA TRP A 107 -9.98 -7.09 1.41
C TRP A 107 -9.87 -6.75 2.90
N ILE A 108 -9.14 -5.67 3.17
CA ILE A 108 -9.02 -5.05 4.50
C ILE A 108 -10.13 -4.02 4.63
N ASP A 109 -10.90 -4.07 5.72
CA ASP A 109 -11.90 -3.03 6.00
C ASP A 109 -11.19 -1.67 6.05
N PHE A 110 -11.70 -0.72 5.27
CA PHE A 110 -11.12 0.60 5.16
C PHE A 110 -10.94 1.28 6.52
N ARG A 111 -11.84 1.05 7.49
CA ARG A 111 -11.73 1.61 8.85
C ARG A 111 -10.54 1.05 9.62
N TYR A 112 -10.21 -0.23 9.42
CA TYR A 112 -9.02 -0.83 10.02
C TYR A 112 -7.75 -0.26 9.41
N LEU A 113 -7.71 -0.04 8.08
CA LEU A 113 -6.58 0.65 7.46
C LEU A 113 -6.39 2.06 8.06
N ILE A 114 -7.47 2.84 8.19
CA ILE A 114 -7.42 4.18 8.80
C ILE A 114 -6.93 4.12 10.25
N GLU A 115 -7.39 3.16 11.04
CA GLU A 115 -6.94 2.96 12.43
C GLU A 115 -5.45 2.65 12.51
N VAL A 116 -4.95 1.74 11.67
CA VAL A 116 -3.51 1.42 11.58
C VAL A 116 -2.70 2.66 11.23
N LEU A 117 -3.14 3.44 10.23
CA LEU A 117 -2.45 4.66 9.83
C LEU A 117 -2.45 5.72 10.94
N LYS A 118 -3.55 5.90 11.68
CA LYS A 118 -3.59 6.87 12.79
C LYS A 118 -2.68 6.50 13.96
N ASN A 119 -2.43 5.20 14.14
CA ASN A 119 -1.63 4.68 15.24
C ASN A 119 -0.15 4.46 14.88
N SER A 120 0.27 4.75 13.65
CA SER A 120 1.63 4.48 13.17
C SER A 120 2.30 5.73 12.63
N LYS A 121 3.44 6.17 13.16
CA LYS A 121 4.17 7.30 12.55
C LYS A 121 4.99 6.85 11.34
N THR A 122 5.60 5.67 11.42
CA THR A 122 6.53 5.16 10.42
C THR A 122 5.98 3.88 9.81
N LEU A 123 6.02 3.80 8.48
CA LEU A 123 5.62 2.64 7.70
C LEU A 123 6.79 2.20 6.83
N HIS A 124 6.99 0.90 6.72
CA HIS A 124 8.03 0.33 5.86
C HIS A 124 7.42 -0.59 4.83
N PHE A 125 7.74 -0.36 3.57
CA PHE A 125 7.32 -1.20 2.47
C PHE A 125 8.40 -2.21 2.10
N GLN A 126 7.98 -3.46 1.89
CA GLN A 126 8.79 -4.49 1.25
C GLN A 126 7.91 -5.30 0.29
N GLN A 127 8.55 -5.93 -0.69
CA GLN A 127 7.87 -6.84 -1.60
C GLN A 127 8.72 -8.04 -1.99
N CYS A 128 8.02 -9.10 -2.39
CA CYS A 128 8.59 -10.29 -3.00
C CYS A 128 7.76 -10.68 -4.22
N HIS A 129 8.46 -11.32 -5.17
CA HIS A 129 7.85 -11.86 -6.37
C HIS A 129 8.46 -13.23 -6.67
N ALA A 130 7.62 -14.20 -7.01
CA ALA A 130 8.04 -15.53 -7.40
C ALA A 130 7.21 -16.04 -8.58
N ILE A 131 7.84 -16.84 -9.45
CA ILE A 131 7.19 -17.51 -10.58
C ILE A 131 7.42 -19.01 -10.44
N GLY A 132 6.39 -19.81 -10.76
CA GLY A 132 6.47 -21.26 -10.81
C GLY A 132 5.36 -21.93 -10.00
N THR A 133 5.39 -23.25 -9.92
CA THR A 133 4.32 -24.04 -9.28
C THR A 133 4.09 -23.69 -7.80
N ASP A 134 5.17 -23.33 -7.10
CA ASP A 134 5.20 -23.02 -5.66
C ASP A 134 5.43 -21.52 -5.38
N SER A 135 5.16 -20.65 -6.36
CA SER A 135 5.39 -19.21 -6.27
C SER A 135 4.83 -18.59 -4.98
N ILE A 136 3.62 -18.97 -4.58
CA ILE A 136 2.93 -18.42 -3.40
C ILE A 136 3.73 -18.73 -2.12
N MET A 137 4.12 -19.98 -1.92
CA MET A 137 4.89 -20.39 -0.73
C MET A 137 6.28 -19.74 -0.73
N GLN A 138 6.92 -19.67 -1.90
CA GLN A 138 8.24 -19.05 -2.04
C GLN A 138 8.20 -17.55 -1.74
N ALA A 139 7.26 -16.80 -2.33
CA ALA A 139 7.11 -15.37 -2.09
C ALA A 139 6.79 -15.08 -0.62
N THR A 140 5.91 -15.88 -0.01
CA THR A 140 5.55 -15.77 1.41
C THR A 140 6.77 -15.99 2.30
N LYS A 141 7.50 -17.11 2.13
CA LYS A 141 8.71 -17.35 2.93
C LYS A 141 9.74 -16.23 2.77
N GLN A 142 10.02 -15.84 1.53
CA GLN A 142 11.00 -14.80 1.24
C GLN A 142 10.66 -13.45 1.86
N ILE A 143 9.38 -13.08 1.95
CA ILE A 143 9.02 -11.79 2.55
C ILE A 143 9.14 -11.82 4.08
N PHE A 144 8.71 -12.90 4.73
CA PHE A 144 8.82 -13.02 6.19
C PHE A 144 10.27 -13.26 6.64
N ASP A 145 11.15 -13.75 5.76
CA ASP A 145 12.60 -13.75 5.98
C ASP A 145 13.22 -12.34 5.89
N LYS A 146 12.56 -11.36 5.22
CA LYS A 146 13.04 -9.97 5.05
C LYS A 146 12.46 -8.98 6.07
N VAL A 147 11.24 -9.23 6.55
CA VAL A 147 10.55 -8.35 7.50
C VAL A 147 11.17 -8.53 8.89
N ASN A 148 11.48 -7.43 9.58
CA ASN A 148 11.95 -7.48 10.96
C ASN A 148 10.78 -7.67 11.92
N LEU A 149 10.24 -8.89 11.95
CA LEU A 149 9.04 -9.26 12.71
C LEU A 149 9.07 -8.89 14.21
N PRO A 150 10.20 -8.97 14.93
CA PRO A 150 10.26 -8.58 16.34
C PRO A 150 9.97 -7.11 16.63
N GLU A 151 10.17 -6.21 15.66
CA GLU A 151 9.94 -4.76 15.83
C GLU A 151 8.58 -4.31 15.30
N ALA A 152 7.92 -5.13 14.47
CA ALA A 152 6.65 -4.78 13.88
C ALA A 152 5.51 -4.94 14.90
N THR A 153 4.74 -3.89 15.11
CA THR A 153 3.49 -3.91 15.90
C THR A 153 2.27 -4.19 15.03
N THR A 154 2.33 -3.82 13.75
CA THR A 154 1.28 -4.11 12.78
C THR A 154 1.86 -4.51 11.42
N ILE A 155 1.24 -5.49 10.77
CA ILE A 155 1.60 -5.97 9.43
C ILE A 155 0.35 -5.99 8.55
N LEU A 156 0.41 -5.25 7.45
CA LEU A 156 -0.57 -5.25 6.37
C LEU A 156 0.04 -5.92 5.14
N THR A 157 -0.71 -6.81 4.51
CA THR A 157 -0.20 -7.57 3.37
C THR A 157 -1.19 -7.59 2.23
N CYS A 158 -0.67 -7.57 1.01
CA CYS A 158 -1.47 -7.67 -0.20
C CYS A 158 -0.83 -8.70 -1.13
N THR A 159 -1.52 -9.80 -1.35
CA THR A 159 -1.12 -10.83 -2.31
C THR A 159 -1.87 -10.62 -3.61
N VAL A 160 -1.16 -10.70 -4.74
CA VAL A 160 -1.77 -10.83 -6.06
C VAL A 160 -1.32 -12.15 -6.67
N VAL A 161 -2.28 -12.97 -7.09
CA VAL A 161 -2.05 -14.28 -7.70
C VAL A 161 -2.91 -14.45 -8.95
N PRO A 162 -2.56 -15.40 -9.85
CA PRO A 162 -3.39 -15.73 -11.00
C PRO A 162 -4.82 -16.10 -10.60
N SER A 163 -5.79 -15.71 -11.41
CA SER A 163 -7.22 -16.02 -11.23
C SER A 163 -7.55 -17.51 -11.09
N ASN A 164 -6.73 -18.38 -11.67
CA ASN A 164 -6.89 -19.83 -11.61
C ASN A 164 -6.22 -20.46 -10.37
N THR A 165 -5.76 -19.66 -9.42
CA THR A 165 -5.18 -20.12 -8.16
C THR A 165 -6.27 -20.76 -7.29
N GLY A 166 -6.11 -22.04 -6.98
CA GLY A 166 -7.05 -22.77 -6.12
C GLY A 166 -6.97 -22.34 -4.65
N PHE A 167 -8.11 -22.35 -3.97
CA PHE A 167 -8.24 -21.93 -2.56
C PHE A 167 -7.32 -22.69 -1.60
N GLU A 168 -7.02 -23.97 -1.86
CA GLU A 168 -6.09 -24.75 -1.04
C GLU A 168 -4.70 -24.10 -0.95
N LYS A 169 -4.24 -23.43 -2.03
CA LYS A 169 -2.95 -22.72 -2.01
C LYS A 169 -3.01 -21.45 -1.18
N ILE A 170 -4.16 -20.77 -1.17
CA ILE A 170 -4.41 -19.59 -0.34
C ILE A 170 -4.46 -20.00 1.13
N SER A 171 -5.19 -21.05 1.49
CA SER A 171 -5.23 -21.53 2.88
C SER A 171 -3.85 -21.95 3.41
N LYS A 172 -3.02 -22.60 2.58
CA LYS A 172 -1.62 -22.92 2.96
C LYS A 172 -0.75 -21.67 3.14
N MET A 173 -1.02 -20.62 2.39
CA MET A 173 -0.33 -19.34 2.52
C MET A 173 -0.72 -18.69 3.85
N ASP A 174 -2.02 -18.62 4.15
CA ASP A 174 -2.54 -18.07 5.40
C ASP A 174 -1.93 -18.80 6.60
N GLU A 175 -1.93 -20.14 6.59
CA GLU A 175 -1.28 -20.94 7.64
C GLU A 175 0.22 -20.66 7.79
N LEU A 176 0.93 -20.40 6.68
CA LEU A 176 2.35 -20.08 6.71
C LEU A 176 2.58 -18.68 7.27
N MET A 177 1.77 -17.70 6.89
CA MET A 177 1.83 -16.34 7.42
C MET A 177 1.58 -16.35 8.93
N GLU A 178 0.51 -17.00 9.39
CA GLU A 178 0.19 -17.14 10.82
C GLU A 178 1.33 -17.77 11.62
N LYS A 179 1.97 -18.81 11.10
CA LYS A 179 3.13 -19.46 11.75
C LYS A 179 4.38 -18.58 11.78
N SER A 180 4.52 -17.67 10.82
CA SER A 180 5.66 -16.75 10.71
C SER A 180 5.51 -15.51 11.61
N LEU A 181 4.30 -15.15 12.01
CA LEU A 181 4.03 -13.96 12.83
C LEU A 181 4.41 -14.17 14.30
N ALA A 182 4.84 -13.08 14.95
CA ALA A 182 4.99 -13.07 16.40
C ALA A 182 3.62 -12.93 17.10
N THR A 183 3.50 -13.43 18.33
CA THR A 183 2.23 -13.60 19.07
C THR A 183 1.45 -12.30 19.35
N HIS A 184 2.05 -11.13 19.12
CA HIS A 184 1.48 -9.82 19.48
C HIS A 184 1.43 -8.83 18.30
N VAL A 185 1.47 -9.32 17.07
CA VAL A 185 1.39 -8.48 15.87
C VAL A 185 -0.05 -8.43 15.39
N ASP A 186 -0.58 -7.21 15.20
CA ASP A 186 -1.85 -7.03 14.49
C ASP A 186 -1.63 -7.31 13.00
N PHE A 187 -2.34 -8.29 12.46
CA PHE A 187 -2.12 -8.77 11.10
C PHE A 187 -3.39 -8.66 10.26
N TYR A 188 -3.26 -7.99 9.10
CA TYR A 188 -4.32 -7.85 8.12
C TYR A 188 -3.82 -8.28 6.74
N HIS A 189 -4.66 -9.03 6.02
CA HIS A 189 -4.31 -9.64 4.75
C HIS A 189 -5.35 -9.34 3.68
N ALA A 190 -4.89 -8.95 2.50
CA ALA A 190 -5.69 -8.85 1.29
C ALA A 190 -5.19 -9.83 0.22
N VAL A 191 -6.13 -10.42 -0.53
CA VAL A 191 -5.85 -11.32 -1.65
C VAL A 191 -6.61 -10.84 -2.87
N ASN A 192 -5.87 -10.66 -3.97
CA ASN A 192 -6.40 -10.24 -5.25
C ASN A 192 -6.10 -11.31 -6.32
N PHE A 193 -7.09 -11.54 -7.19
CA PHE A 193 -6.96 -12.42 -8.35
C PHE A 193 -6.84 -11.57 -9.62
N GLU A 194 -5.85 -11.85 -10.44
CA GLU A 194 -5.67 -11.15 -11.72
C GLU A 194 -5.29 -12.15 -12.82
N ASP A 195 -5.95 -12.06 -13.99
CA ASP A 195 -5.70 -12.93 -15.14
C ASP A 195 -4.38 -12.60 -15.84
N GLU A 196 -4.08 -11.31 -15.98
CA GLU A 196 -2.90 -10.75 -16.65
C GLU A 196 -2.53 -9.42 -15.98
N ASN A 197 -1.26 -9.21 -15.68
CA ASN A 197 -0.76 -7.93 -15.18
C ASN A 197 0.67 -7.67 -15.67
N THR A 198 1.21 -6.49 -15.36
CA THR A 198 2.62 -6.15 -15.49
C THR A 198 3.55 -7.08 -14.70
N LEU A 199 3.02 -7.93 -13.82
CA LEU A 199 3.78 -8.76 -12.88
C LEU A 199 4.22 -10.11 -13.47
N TRP A 200 3.42 -10.72 -14.34
CA TRP A 200 3.75 -12.01 -14.99
C TRP A 200 3.11 -12.15 -16.36
N LYS A 201 3.71 -12.99 -17.21
CA LYS A 201 3.20 -13.26 -18.56
C LYS A 201 1.98 -14.18 -18.51
N LYS A 202 1.17 -14.11 -19.56
CA LYS A 202 0.03 -15.03 -19.77
C LYS A 202 0.48 -16.49 -19.63
N GLY A 203 -0.17 -17.22 -18.71
CA GLY A 203 0.11 -18.63 -18.45
C GLY A 203 1.20 -18.91 -17.40
N GLU A 204 1.92 -17.88 -16.93
CA GLU A 204 2.81 -18.01 -15.78
C GLU A 204 2.02 -18.10 -14.47
N LYS A 205 2.49 -18.96 -13.56
CA LYS A 205 1.99 -19.03 -12.19
C LYS A 205 2.83 -18.11 -11.31
N GLY A 206 2.48 -16.83 -11.29
CA GLY A 206 3.14 -15.82 -10.47
C GLY A 206 2.59 -15.75 -9.05
N CYS A 207 3.32 -15.10 -8.16
CA CYS A 207 2.82 -14.55 -6.91
C CYS A 207 3.59 -13.27 -6.64
N TRP A 208 2.86 -12.17 -6.46
CA TRP A 208 3.40 -10.94 -5.91
C TRP A 208 2.84 -10.75 -4.50
N LEU A 209 3.69 -10.38 -3.56
CA LEU A 209 3.32 -10.12 -2.18
C LEU A 209 3.99 -8.83 -1.72
N GLY A 210 3.17 -7.82 -1.46
CA GLY A 210 3.58 -6.58 -0.81
C GLY A 210 3.27 -6.64 0.69
N VAL A 211 4.17 -6.06 1.49
CA VAL A 211 4.05 -5.93 2.93
C VAL A 211 4.28 -4.48 3.33
N LEU A 212 3.38 -3.94 4.12
CA LEU A 212 3.57 -2.72 4.89
C LEU A 212 3.63 -3.12 6.35
N PHE A 213 4.70 -2.73 7.05
CA PHE A 213 4.79 -2.95 8.49
C PHE A 213 5.04 -1.62 9.22
N ALA A 214 4.42 -1.51 10.39
CA ALA A 214 4.58 -0.41 11.32
C ALA A 214 5.25 -0.92 12.58
N ASN A 215 6.08 -0.07 13.19
CA ASN A 215 6.75 -0.33 14.47
C ASN A 215 6.14 0.58 15.54
#